data_AF-D8QLS9-F1
#
_entry.id   AF-D8QLS9-F1
#
_cell.length_a   1.000
_cell.length_b   1.000
_cell.length_c   1.000
_cell.angle_alpha   90.00
_cell.angle_beta   90.00
_cell.angle_gamma   90.00
#
_symmetry.space_group_name_H-M   'P 1'
#
loop_
_entity.id
_entity.type
_entity.pdbx_description
1 polymer ?
#
loop_
_entity_poly.entity_id
_entity_poly.type
_entity_poly.pdbx_seq_one_letter_code
_entity_poly.pdbx_strand_id
1 'polypeptide(L)'
;MPSVATPPLSLGHDHPAISPGFRAAIQATLGTLPMPRLPDRAMLSPLPDPPMTSPPLQLLPLLEPGLLYGLLYYRGETTAWHWAFYVPDPDVLPIGTRGTAFSVERDASTGKWVFRVDSKRGVLAEPMLVAIVALGDLAPLGNYEEVVGQDALLAMLRNVSIPRAGERPFSSKAWFMDAVGVLHDCGVIVCEDVWLLEREMSRCAFSAMNKYMDNRGWTAYRSMHCS
;
A
#
# COMPACT_ATOMS: atom_id res chain seq x y z
N MET A 1 40.09 -36.69 20.61
CA MET A 1 40.66 -37.47 19.47
C MET A 1 39.54 -37.79 18.51
N PRO A 2 39.72 -37.70 17.17
CA PRO A 2 40.29 -36.63 16.33
C PRO A 2 39.15 -35.82 15.66
N SER A 3 39.26 -34.52 15.34
CA SER A 3 40.01 -33.88 14.25
C SER A 3 39.79 -34.51 12.87
N VAL A 4 39.00 -33.85 12.01
CA VAL A 4 39.20 -33.91 10.56
C VAL A 4 39.00 -32.50 10.00
N ALA A 5 40.07 -32.00 9.40
CA ALA A 5 40.15 -30.73 8.70
C ALA A 5 40.42 -31.01 7.20
N THR A 6 39.69 -30.29 6.32
CA THR A 6 40.06 -29.88 4.93
C THR A 6 40.35 -30.97 3.87
N PRO A 7 40.38 -30.70 2.53
CA PRO A 7 40.58 -29.41 1.83
C PRO A 7 39.64 -29.08 0.63
N PRO A 8 39.82 -27.90 -0.01
CA PRO A 8 39.06 -27.41 -1.17
C PRO A 8 39.72 -27.77 -2.52
N LEU A 9 38.98 -27.66 -3.62
CA LEU A 9 39.51 -27.75 -5.00
C LEU A 9 39.00 -26.62 -5.91
N SER A 10 39.92 -25.69 -6.15
CA SER A 10 40.34 -24.95 -7.35
C SER A 10 39.49 -24.88 -8.65
N LEU A 11 39.26 -23.63 -9.09
CA LEU A 11 39.72 -22.98 -10.33
C LEU A 11 39.81 -23.78 -11.66
N GLY A 12 39.12 -23.27 -12.68
CA GLY A 12 39.41 -23.38 -14.13
C GLY A 12 38.27 -22.71 -14.93
N HIS A 13 38.39 -21.44 -15.36
CA HIS A 13 38.83 -21.02 -16.70
C HIS A 13 38.18 -21.81 -17.84
N ASP A 14 37.24 -21.18 -18.56
CA ASP A 14 37.45 -20.85 -19.99
C ASP A 14 36.25 -20.09 -20.58
N HIS A 15 36.53 -18.85 -21.03
CA HIS A 15 35.79 -18.18 -22.07
C HIS A 15 36.13 -18.84 -23.43
N PRO A 16 35.21 -18.78 -24.40
CA PRO A 16 35.63 -18.10 -25.62
C PRO A 16 34.61 -17.09 -26.13
N ALA A 17 35.17 -16.03 -26.67
CA ALA A 17 34.51 -14.93 -27.33
C ALA A 17 34.36 -15.21 -28.84
N ILE A 18 33.26 -14.69 -29.40
CA ILE A 18 33.11 -14.05 -30.73
C ILE A 18 33.39 -14.89 -31.99
N SER A 19 32.39 -14.92 -32.88
CA SER A 19 32.65 -14.71 -34.31
C SER A 19 31.52 -13.90 -34.98
N PRO A 20 31.86 -12.80 -35.67
CA PRO A 20 30.93 -11.96 -36.43
C PRO A 20 30.96 -12.40 -37.90
N GLY A 21 29.81 -12.71 -38.47
CA GLY A 21 29.75 -13.04 -39.88
C GLY A 21 28.30 -12.99 -40.34
N PHE A 22 27.94 -11.89 -41.01
CA PHE A 22 27.23 -11.91 -42.30
C PHE A 22 26.94 -10.45 -42.70
N ARG A 23 27.93 -9.83 -43.33
CA ARG A 23 27.73 -8.69 -44.24
C ARG A 23 27.91 -9.23 -45.66
N ALA A 24 26.82 -9.31 -46.41
CA ALA A 24 26.80 -9.33 -47.87
C ALA A 24 25.38 -8.89 -48.25
N ALA A 25 25.20 -7.65 -48.72
CA ALA A 25 25.31 -7.26 -50.12
C ALA A 25 23.97 -7.41 -50.84
N ILE A 26 23.18 -6.34 -50.86
CA ILE A 26 22.26 -6.05 -51.95
C ILE A 26 22.40 -4.55 -52.25
N GLN A 27 23.00 -4.27 -53.40
CA GLN A 27 23.02 -2.96 -54.03
C GLN A 27 22.52 -3.16 -55.48
N ALA A 28 21.89 -2.11 -56.01
CA ALA A 28 21.17 -1.99 -57.28
C ALA A 28 19.71 -2.44 -57.19
N THR A 29 18.71 -1.60 -57.51
CA THR A 29 18.63 -0.69 -58.67
C THR A 29 17.80 0.56 -58.35
N LEU A 30 18.33 1.73 -58.74
CA LEU A 30 17.60 3.00 -58.78
C LEU A 30 16.45 2.91 -59.80
N GLY A 31 15.22 2.96 -59.30
CA GLY A 31 14.04 3.39 -60.04
C GLY A 31 13.50 4.66 -59.38
N THR A 32 13.58 5.78 -60.09
CA THR A 32 13.13 7.10 -59.61
C THR A 32 11.61 7.12 -59.53
N LEU A 33 11.05 6.84 -58.35
CA LEU A 33 9.64 7.07 -58.06
C LEU A 33 9.42 8.52 -57.64
N PRO A 34 8.36 9.20 -58.12
CA PRO A 34 8.04 10.55 -57.67
C PRO A 34 7.65 10.52 -56.19
N MET A 35 8.35 11.31 -55.38
CA MET A 35 8.03 11.50 -53.95
C MET A 35 6.58 12.00 -53.82
N PRO A 36 5.71 11.32 -53.06
CA PRO A 36 4.47 11.93 -52.62
C PRO A 36 4.84 13.12 -51.73
N ARG A 37 4.36 14.32 -52.08
CA ARG A 37 4.49 15.51 -51.25
C ARG A 37 3.86 15.20 -49.90
N LEU A 38 4.68 15.16 -48.85
CA LEU A 38 4.20 15.19 -47.47
C LEU A 38 3.32 16.44 -47.32
N PRO A 39 2.06 16.31 -46.86
CA PRO A 39 1.29 17.50 -46.49
C PRO A 39 2.06 18.24 -45.39
N ASP A 40 2.03 19.57 -45.50
CA ASP A 40 2.69 20.49 -44.60
C ASP A 40 2.53 20.07 -43.14
N ARG A 41 3.65 20.14 -42.41
CA ARG A 41 3.75 20.05 -40.96
C ARG A 41 3.10 21.29 -40.33
N ALA A 42 1.83 21.52 -40.63
CA ALA A 42 1.01 22.55 -40.04
C ALA A 42 0.23 21.91 -38.89
N MET A 43 0.63 22.28 -37.67
CA MET A 43 -0.23 22.37 -36.50
C MET A 43 -0.87 21.07 -36.01
N LEU A 44 -0.03 20.17 -35.48
CA LEU A 44 -0.48 19.37 -34.34
C LEU A 44 -0.46 20.29 -33.12
N SER A 45 -1.60 20.93 -32.83
CA SER A 45 -1.86 21.49 -31.51
C SER A 45 -1.59 20.39 -30.47
N PRO A 46 -0.91 20.67 -29.35
CA PRO A 46 -0.78 19.67 -28.29
C PRO A 46 -2.19 19.21 -27.92
N LEU A 47 -2.41 17.89 -27.96
CA LEU A 47 -3.61 17.29 -27.39
C LEU A 47 -3.79 17.88 -25.99
N PRO A 48 -4.97 18.42 -25.64
CA PRO A 48 -5.21 18.79 -24.26
C PRO A 48 -5.01 17.53 -23.42
N ASP A 49 -4.11 17.60 -22.44
CA ASP A 49 -3.93 16.50 -21.49
C ASP A 49 -5.32 16.07 -20.99
N PRO A 50 -5.65 14.76 -20.99
CA PRO A 50 -6.90 14.32 -20.42
C PRO A 50 -6.97 14.87 -19.00
N PRO A 51 -8.10 15.46 -18.57
CA PRO A 51 -8.21 15.90 -17.19
C PRO A 51 -7.93 14.67 -16.34
N MET A 52 -6.82 14.70 -15.58
CA MET A 52 -6.57 13.79 -14.46
C MET A 52 -7.57 14.13 -13.35
N THR A 53 -8.86 14.05 -13.66
CA THR A 53 -9.93 14.01 -12.70
C THR A 53 -9.82 12.66 -12.04
N SER A 54 -8.98 12.60 -11.01
CA SER A 54 -8.91 11.48 -10.09
C SER A 54 -10.33 11.07 -9.69
N PRO A 55 -10.66 9.77 -9.68
CA PRO A 55 -12.04 9.31 -9.46
C PRO A 55 -12.62 9.90 -8.17
N PRO A 56 -13.94 10.16 -8.14
CA PRO A 56 -14.60 10.73 -6.97
C PRO A 56 -14.43 9.79 -5.77
N LEU A 57 -14.26 10.37 -4.59
CA LEU A 57 -14.19 9.62 -3.34
C LEU A 57 -15.52 8.91 -3.09
N GLN A 58 -15.49 7.60 -2.87
CA GLN A 58 -16.68 6.84 -2.49
C GLN A 58 -16.92 6.95 -1.00
N LEU A 59 -17.95 7.68 -0.59
CA LEU A 59 -18.36 7.80 0.80
C LEU A 59 -19.04 6.53 1.28
N LEU A 60 -18.69 6.09 2.48
CA LEU A 60 -19.33 4.98 3.17
C LEU A 60 -20.20 5.55 4.32
N PRO A 61 -21.53 5.32 4.30
CA PRO A 61 -22.42 5.90 5.31
C PRO A 61 -22.27 5.27 6.70
N LEU A 62 -21.93 3.97 6.75
CA LEU A 62 -21.73 3.22 7.98
C LEU A 62 -20.67 2.15 7.77
N LEU A 63 -19.98 1.75 8.85
CA LEU A 63 -19.07 0.61 8.82
C LEU A 63 -19.84 -0.70 8.66
N GLU A 64 -19.25 -1.64 7.95
CA GLU A 64 -19.79 -2.94 7.59
C GLU A 64 -18.96 -4.04 8.29
N PRO A 65 -19.58 -5.13 8.76
CA PRO A 65 -18.85 -6.28 9.29
C PRO A 65 -18.07 -6.98 8.17
N GLY A 66 -16.99 -7.68 8.54
CA GLY A 66 -16.20 -8.47 7.60
C GLY A 66 -15.24 -7.67 6.72
N LEU A 67 -15.19 -6.35 6.82
CA LEU A 67 -14.23 -5.53 6.06
C LEU A 67 -12.96 -5.21 6.84
N LEU A 68 -11.84 -5.13 6.13
CA LEU A 68 -10.61 -4.51 6.60
C LEU A 68 -10.66 -3.01 6.39
N TYR A 69 -10.34 -2.23 7.43
CA TYR A 69 -10.28 -0.78 7.35
C TYR A 69 -8.87 -0.25 7.59
N GLY A 70 -8.50 0.78 6.84
CA GLY A 70 -7.41 1.69 7.15
C GLY A 70 -7.92 2.90 7.93
N LEU A 71 -7.27 3.23 9.04
CA LEU A 71 -7.59 4.35 9.90
C LEU A 71 -6.51 5.43 9.81
N LEU A 72 -6.93 6.69 9.73
CA LEU A 72 -6.03 7.85 9.79
C LEU A 72 -6.40 8.74 10.98
N TYR A 73 -5.47 8.81 11.94
CA TYR A 73 -5.61 9.62 13.14
C TYR A 73 -4.80 10.91 13.02
N TYR A 74 -5.39 12.03 13.42
CA TYR A 74 -4.73 13.32 13.53
C TYR A 74 -3.59 13.26 14.56
N ARG A 75 -2.47 13.92 14.28
CA ARG A 75 -1.31 13.98 15.18
C ARG A 75 -0.91 15.39 15.61
N GLY A 76 -1.76 16.38 15.37
CA GLY A 76 -1.43 17.79 15.59
C GLY A 76 -0.95 18.52 14.34
N GLU A 77 -0.75 17.82 13.22
CA GLU A 77 -0.37 18.40 11.93
C GLU A 77 -1.37 17.96 10.85
N THR A 78 -1.80 18.90 10.00
CA THR A 78 -2.88 18.70 9.02
C THR A 78 -2.49 17.81 7.85
N THR A 79 -1.20 17.51 7.69
CA THR A 79 -0.63 16.72 6.61
C THR A 79 0.00 15.41 7.10
N ALA A 80 -0.03 15.16 8.41
CA ALA A 80 0.61 14.01 9.03
C ALA A 80 -0.35 13.25 9.95
N TRP A 81 -0.64 12.00 9.56
CA TRP A 81 -1.53 11.12 10.30
C TRP A 81 -0.79 9.92 10.88
N HIS A 82 -1.37 9.33 11.92
CA HIS A 82 -1.02 7.98 12.35
C HIS A 82 -1.91 6.99 11.62
N TRP A 83 -1.28 6.00 10.98
CA TRP A 83 -1.95 4.99 10.16
C TRP A 83 -2.06 3.68 10.93
N ALA A 84 -3.23 3.05 10.87
CA ALA A 84 -3.50 1.78 11.53
C ALA A 84 -4.50 0.95 10.71
N PHE A 85 -4.49 -0.37 10.89
CA PHE A 85 -5.56 -1.24 10.41
C PHE A 85 -6.61 -1.43 11.49
N TYR A 86 -7.83 -1.76 11.06
CA TYR A 86 -8.95 -2.05 11.94
C TYR A 86 -9.89 -3.09 11.34
N VAL A 87 -10.30 -4.03 12.17
CA VAL A 87 -11.33 -5.02 11.85
C VAL A 87 -12.44 -4.87 12.90
N PRO A 88 -13.66 -4.46 12.51
CA PRO A 88 -14.77 -4.35 13.45
C PRO A 88 -15.19 -5.73 13.93
N ASP A 89 -15.59 -5.79 15.21
CA ASP A 89 -16.24 -6.96 15.78
C ASP A 89 -17.70 -7.00 15.28
N PRO A 90 -18.10 -8.03 14.53
CA PRO A 90 -19.44 -8.12 13.95
C PRO A 90 -20.54 -8.31 15.00
N ASP A 91 -20.19 -8.80 16.20
CA ASP A 91 -21.14 -9.12 17.26
C ASP A 91 -21.48 -7.89 18.13
N VAL A 92 -20.82 -6.75 17.91
CA VAL A 92 -21.05 -5.51 18.68
C VAL A 92 -21.64 -4.41 17.81
N LEU A 93 -22.87 -4.03 18.16
CA LEU A 93 -23.57 -2.93 17.52
C LEU A 93 -23.51 -1.64 18.38
N PRO A 94 -23.43 -0.45 17.74
CA PRO A 94 -23.22 -0.25 16.29
C PRO A 94 -21.81 -0.67 15.85
N ILE A 95 -21.69 -1.14 14.59
CA ILE A 95 -20.41 -1.58 14.01
C ILE A 95 -19.39 -0.44 14.10
N GLY A 96 -18.22 -0.76 14.65
CA GLY A 96 -17.18 0.23 14.99
C GLY A 96 -17.08 0.57 16.47
N THR A 97 -18.06 0.17 17.29
CA THR A 97 -17.99 0.34 18.76
C THR A 97 -16.91 -0.52 19.40
N ARG A 98 -16.65 -1.69 18.83
CA ARG A 98 -15.58 -2.60 19.23
C ARG A 98 -14.97 -3.26 18.01
N GLY A 99 -13.69 -3.55 18.07
CA GLY A 99 -12.94 -4.26 17.05
C GLY A 99 -11.48 -4.37 17.44
N THR A 100 -10.67 -4.90 16.52
CA THR A 100 -9.23 -5.04 16.71
C THR A 100 -8.50 -4.06 15.82
N ALA A 101 -7.64 -3.24 16.41
CA ALA A 101 -6.75 -2.32 15.70
C ALA A 101 -5.30 -2.80 15.72
N PHE A 102 -4.60 -2.64 14.61
CA PHE A 102 -3.19 -2.97 14.46
C PHE A 102 -2.40 -1.75 14.00
N SER A 103 -1.35 -1.39 14.73
CA SER A 103 -0.56 -0.21 14.42
C SER A 103 0.90 -0.37 14.83
N VAL A 104 1.73 0.59 14.40
CA VAL A 104 3.07 0.77 14.98
C VAL A 104 3.18 2.13 15.63
N GLU A 105 3.67 2.14 16.86
CA GLU A 105 3.79 3.34 17.67
C GLU A 105 5.20 3.47 18.23
N ARG A 106 5.62 4.71 18.50
CA ARG A 106 6.86 4.93 19.25
C ARG A 106 6.58 4.69 20.71
N ASP A 107 7.28 3.73 21.28
CA ASP A 107 7.29 3.49 22.71
C ASP A 107 7.86 4.71 23.44
N ALA A 108 7.10 5.24 24.39
CA ALA A 108 7.46 6.48 25.09
C ALA A 108 8.72 6.33 25.95
N SER A 109 9.00 5.12 26.44
CA SER A 109 10.13 4.87 27.34
C SER A 109 11.44 4.64 26.60
N THR A 110 11.39 3.97 25.44
CA THR A 110 12.57 3.57 24.68
C THR A 110 12.77 4.37 23.39
N GLY A 111 11.75 5.10 22.95
CA GLY A 111 11.74 5.83 21.67
C GLY A 111 11.70 4.92 20.43
N LYS A 112 11.64 3.59 20.62
CA LYS A 112 11.65 2.58 19.56
C LYS A 112 10.25 2.37 19.00
N TRP A 113 10.17 2.00 17.73
CA TRP A 113 8.92 1.60 17.11
C TRP A 113 8.53 0.19 17.58
N VAL A 114 7.27 0.02 17.95
CA VAL A 114 6.72 -1.23 18.46
C VAL A 114 5.38 -1.49 17.79
N PHE A 115 5.17 -2.74 17.35
CA PHE A 115 3.89 -3.21 16.88
C PHE A 115 2.90 -3.34 18.04
N ARG A 116 1.70 -2.77 17.88
CA ARG A 116 0.65 -2.72 18.89
C ARG A 116 -0.63 -3.34 18.33
N VAL A 117 -1.31 -4.07 19.20
CA VAL A 117 -2.62 -4.66 18.94
C VAL A 117 -3.54 -4.20 20.05
N ASP A 118 -4.68 -3.63 19.67
CA ASP A 118 -5.75 -3.26 20.60
C ASP A 118 -7.02 -3.99 20.19
N SER A 119 -7.35 -5.06 20.92
CA SER A 119 -8.46 -5.96 20.62
C SER A 119 -9.83 -5.46 21.11
N LYS A 120 -9.91 -4.26 21.70
CA LYS A 120 -11.17 -3.68 22.18
C LYS A 120 -11.36 -2.25 21.69
N ARG A 121 -10.74 -1.91 20.56
CA ARG A 121 -10.75 -0.55 20.02
C ARG A 121 -12.14 -0.18 19.50
N GLY A 122 -12.68 0.93 19.97
CA GLY A 122 -13.94 1.50 19.47
C GLY A 122 -13.71 2.79 18.71
N VAL A 123 -13.78 2.74 17.37
CA VAL A 123 -13.42 3.87 16.48
C VAL A 123 -14.47 4.98 16.43
N LEU A 124 -15.73 4.68 16.75
CA LEU A 124 -16.82 5.65 16.67
C LEU A 124 -16.69 6.80 17.67
N ALA A 125 -16.02 6.54 18.81
CA ALA A 125 -15.80 7.50 19.89
C ALA A 125 -14.39 8.09 19.91
N GLU A 126 -13.56 7.79 18.90
CA GLU A 126 -12.15 8.22 18.88
C GLU A 126 -12.01 9.69 18.49
N PRO A 127 -11.56 10.56 19.41
CA PRO A 127 -11.57 12.00 19.19
C PRO A 127 -10.52 12.47 18.17
N MET A 128 -9.52 11.63 17.88
CA MET A 128 -8.43 11.94 16.95
C MET A 128 -8.62 11.29 15.59
N LEU A 129 -9.70 10.53 15.37
CA LEU A 129 -9.93 9.84 14.11
C LEU A 129 -10.45 10.81 13.04
N VAL A 130 -9.80 10.84 11.88
CA VAL A 130 -10.14 11.76 10.78
C VAL A 130 -10.84 11.02 9.66
N ALA A 131 -10.24 9.92 9.21
CA ALA A 131 -10.76 9.15 8.09
C ALA A 131 -10.67 7.64 8.35
N ILE A 132 -11.67 6.94 7.82
CA ILE A 132 -11.77 5.48 7.80
C ILE A 132 -11.88 5.06 6.33
N VAL A 133 -11.10 4.10 5.87
CA VAL A 133 -11.10 3.67 4.46
C VAL A 133 -11.24 2.16 4.41
N ALA A 134 -12.32 1.65 3.81
CA ALA A 134 -12.48 0.21 3.56
C ALA A 134 -11.47 -0.23 2.49
N LEU A 135 -10.70 -1.27 2.79
CA LEU A 135 -9.60 -1.76 1.95
C LEU A 135 -9.90 -3.09 1.28
N GLY A 136 -10.74 -3.93 1.90
CA GLY A 136 -11.12 -5.21 1.30
C GLY A 136 -11.98 -6.10 2.19
N ASP A 137 -12.49 -7.17 1.61
CA ASP A 137 -13.36 -8.16 2.27
C ASP A 137 -12.57 -9.31 2.90
N LEU A 138 -12.78 -9.53 4.19
CA LEU A 138 -12.16 -10.58 4.99
C LEU A 138 -13.07 -11.78 5.19
N ALA A 139 -14.33 -11.75 4.73
CA ALA A 139 -15.24 -12.88 4.81
C ALA A 139 -14.66 -14.21 4.27
N PRO A 140 -13.83 -14.22 3.19
CA PRO A 140 -13.20 -15.46 2.72
C PRO A 140 -12.20 -16.09 3.70
N LEU A 141 -11.65 -15.31 4.64
CA LEU A 141 -10.65 -15.78 5.61
C LEU A 141 -11.27 -16.47 6.83
N GLY A 142 -12.58 -16.33 7.05
CA GLY A 142 -13.29 -16.98 8.15
C GLY A 142 -14.05 -16.02 9.05
N ASN A 143 -14.31 -16.45 10.29
CA ASN A 143 -14.99 -15.60 11.28
C ASN A 143 -14.03 -14.57 11.90
N TYR A 144 -14.59 -13.62 12.66
CA TYR A 144 -13.82 -12.55 13.28
C TYR A 144 -12.59 -13.04 14.06
N GLU A 145 -12.77 -14.04 14.94
CA GLU A 145 -11.70 -14.56 15.80
C GLU A 145 -10.62 -15.29 15.01
N GLU A 146 -10.98 -15.99 13.92
CA GLU A 146 -10.02 -16.60 13.00
C GLU A 146 -9.21 -15.53 12.26
N VAL A 147 -9.87 -14.45 11.82
CA VAL A 147 -9.26 -13.35 11.07
C VAL A 147 -8.29 -12.53 11.92
N VAL A 148 -8.69 -12.13 13.13
CA VAL A 148 -7.84 -11.32 14.03
C VAL A 148 -6.93 -12.18 14.92
N GLY A 149 -7.10 -13.50 14.88
CA GLY A 149 -6.37 -14.48 15.67
C GLY A 149 -4.88 -14.57 15.33
N GLN A 150 -4.17 -15.41 16.09
CA GLN A 150 -2.70 -15.53 16.02
C GLN A 150 -2.17 -15.95 14.65
N ASP A 151 -2.96 -16.70 13.88
CA ASP A 151 -2.48 -17.39 12.68
C ASP A 151 -2.84 -16.67 11.37
N ALA A 152 -3.64 -15.59 11.41
CA ALA A 152 -4.07 -14.84 10.23
C ALA A 152 -3.47 -13.42 10.20
N LEU A 153 -4.30 -12.37 10.35
CA LEU A 153 -3.83 -10.98 10.23
C LEU A 153 -2.73 -10.65 11.23
N LEU A 154 -2.82 -11.18 12.46
CA LEU A 154 -1.81 -10.91 13.48
C LEU A 154 -0.43 -11.43 13.06
N ALA A 155 -0.34 -12.67 12.56
CA ALA A 155 0.91 -13.23 12.07
C ALA A 155 1.48 -12.41 10.90
N MET A 156 0.63 -12.10 9.92
CA MET A 156 1.04 -11.34 8.72
C MET A 156 1.57 -9.95 9.09
N LEU A 157 0.81 -9.18 9.87
CA LEU A 157 1.16 -7.81 10.24
C LEU A 157 2.36 -7.73 11.19
N ARG A 158 2.53 -8.73 12.07
CA ARG A 158 3.67 -8.79 12.99
C ARG A 158 5.00 -9.09 12.28
N ASN A 159 4.95 -9.78 11.13
CA ASN A 159 6.13 -10.09 10.33
C ASN A 159 6.60 -8.92 9.46
N VAL A 160 5.81 -7.85 9.34
CA VAL A 160 6.20 -6.64 8.61
C VAL A 160 7.37 -5.97 9.34
N SER A 161 8.45 -5.71 8.61
CA SER A 161 9.71 -5.26 9.20
C SER A 161 9.57 -3.90 9.90
N ILE A 162 10.06 -3.83 11.14
CA ILE A 162 10.28 -2.57 11.86
C ILE A 162 11.80 -2.38 11.97
N PRO A 163 12.39 -1.39 11.28
CA PRO A 163 13.82 -1.18 11.29
C PRO A 163 14.30 -0.79 12.69
N ARG A 164 15.55 -1.14 13.03
CA ARG A 164 16.12 -0.70 14.30
C ARG A 164 16.28 0.82 14.28
N ALA A 165 16.27 1.41 15.47
CA ALA A 165 16.39 2.86 15.62
C ALA A 165 17.67 3.36 14.92
N GLY A 166 17.50 4.31 13.98
CA GLY A 166 18.60 4.95 13.26
C GLY A 166 19.01 4.30 11.94
N GLU A 167 18.48 3.13 11.57
CA GLU A 167 18.84 2.48 10.30
C GLU A 167 18.28 3.22 9.08
N ARG A 168 17.01 3.65 9.16
CA ARG A 168 16.35 4.43 8.11
C ARG A 168 15.19 5.26 8.68
N PRO A 169 14.74 6.32 7.99
CA PRO A 169 13.50 7.00 8.32
C PRO A 169 12.34 5.99 8.35
N PHE A 170 11.55 6.03 9.42
CA PHE A 170 10.42 5.12 9.60
C PHE A 170 9.22 5.85 10.21
N SER A 171 8.03 5.44 9.78
CA SER A 171 6.75 6.01 10.19
C SER A 171 5.67 4.94 10.16
N SER A 172 4.54 5.19 10.84
CA SER A 172 3.39 4.28 10.76
C SER A 172 2.81 4.20 9.35
N LYS A 173 2.92 5.28 8.55
CA LYS A 173 2.59 5.24 7.12
C LYS A 173 3.45 4.24 6.35
N ALA A 174 4.78 4.30 6.53
CA ALA A 174 5.69 3.39 5.84
C ALA A 174 5.41 1.92 6.21
N TRP A 175 5.24 1.63 7.51
CA TRP A 175 4.84 0.30 7.98
C TRP A 175 3.51 -0.16 7.38
N PHE A 176 2.51 0.73 7.35
CA PHE A 176 1.19 0.42 6.82
C PHE A 176 1.27 0.06 5.33
N MET A 177 2.05 0.79 4.53
CA MET A 177 2.22 0.49 3.11
C MET A 177 2.96 -0.83 2.89
N ASP A 178 4.02 -1.10 3.64
CA ASP A 178 4.71 -2.40 3.60
C ASP A 178 3.75 -3.53 3.98
N ALA A 179 2.88 -3.31 4.97
CA ALA A 179 1.87 -4.25 5.40
C ALA A 179 0.78 -4.50 4.34
N VAL A 180 0.32 -3.47 3.63
CA VAL A 180 -0.59 -3.62 2.49
C VAL A 180 0.04 -4.52 1.42
N GLY A 181 1.33 -4.35 1.13
CA GLY A 181 2.06 -5.23 0.23
C GLY A 181 2.05 -6.69 0.68
N VAL A 182 2.33 -6.94 1.96
CA VAL A 182 2.26 -8.30 2.53
C VAL A 182 0.84 -8.89 2.45
N LEU A 183 -0.19 -8.11 2.78
CA LEU A 183 -1.58 -8.56 2.67
C LEU A 183 -1.98 -8.86 1.23
N HIS A 184 -1.46 -8.09 0.26
CA HIS A 184 -1.65 -8.34 -1.16
C HIS A 184 -0.99 -9.65 -1.61
N ASP A 185 0.28 -9.84 -1.26
CA ASP A 185 1.04 -11.04 -1.61
C ASP A 185 0.44 -12.32 -1.00
N CYS A 186 -0.21 -12.19 0.18
CA CYS A 186 -0.94 -13.27 0.83
C CYS A 186 -2.37 -13.46 0.30
N GLY A 187 -2.84 -12.62 -0.63
CA GLY A 187 -4.19 -12.71 -1.19
C GLY A 187 -5.31 -12.31 -0.24
N VAL A 188 -5.00 -11.57 0.83
CA VAL A 188 -5.99 -11.05 1.79
C VAL A 188 -6.76 -9.86 1.22
N ILE A 189 -6.06 -9.01 0.48
CA ILE A 189 -6.63 -7.91 -0.28
C ILE A 189 -6.03 -7.91 -1.68
N VAL A 190 -6.76 -7.44 -2.67
CA VAL A 190 -6.24 -7.17 -4.00
C VAL A 190 -6.06 -5.68 -4.10
N CYS A 191 -4.80 -5.22 -4.17
CA CYS A 191 -4.52 -3.81 -4.37
C CYS A 191 -3.75 -3.61 -5.67
N GLU A 192 -4.24 -2.74 -6.56
CA GLU A 192 -3.64 -2.49 -7.87
C GLU A 192 -2.24 -1.88 -7.73
N ASP A 193 -2.14 -0.85 -6.89
CA ASP A 193 -0.90 -0.14 -6.63
C ASP A 193 -0.94 0.49 -5.22
N VAL A 194 0.01 0.09 -4.37
CA VAL A 194 0.17 0.58 -3.00
C VAL A 194 0.40 2.10 -2.97
N TRP A 195 1.09 2.65 -3.97
CA TRP A 195 1.31 4.09 -4.08
C TRP A 195 0.03 4.85 -4.44
N LEU A 196 -0.83 4.28 -5.29
CA LEU A 196 -2.14 4.85 -5.57
C LEU A 196 -3.03 4.82 -4.32
N LEU A 197 -3.00 3.73 -3.54
CA LEU A 197 -3.68 3.66 -2.25
C LEU A 197 -3.18 4.74 -1.29
N GLU A 198 -1.86 4.93 -1.16
CA GLU A 198 -1.31 5.97 -0.27
C GLU A 198 -1.86 7.35 -0.63
N ARG A 199 -1.84 7.69 -1.92
CA ARG A 199 -2.36 8.97 -2.42
C ARG A 199 -3.86 9.09 -2.20
N GLU A 200 -4.61 8.02 -2.43
CA GLU A 200 -6.04 7.97 -2.19
C GLU A 200 -6.37 8.20 -0.72
N MET A 201 -5.78 7.43 0.19
CA MET A 201 -6.02 7.55 1.64
C MET A 201 -5.62 8.93 2.17
N SER A 202 -4.50 9.48 1.68
CA SER A 202 -4.10 10.85 2.01
C SER A 202 -5.13 11.88 1.54
N ARG A 203 -5.65 11.73 0.31
CA ARG A 203 -6.72 12.59 -0.23
C ARG A 203 -8.02 12.48 0.58
N CYS A 204 -8.39 11.26 0.99
CA CYS A 204 -9.52 11.02 1.89
C CYS A 204 -9.34 11.77 3.22
N ALA A 205 -8.17 11.66 3.84
CA ALA A 205 -7.88 12.32 5.11
C ALA A 205 -7.85 13.84 4.99
N PHE A 206 -7.28 14.38 3.90
CA PHE A 206 -7.34 15.82 3.60
C PHE A 206 -8.77 16.31 3.43
N SER A 207 -9.60 15.58 2.67
CA SER A 207 -11.00 15.92 2.47
C SER A 207 -11.81 15.86 3.77
N ALA A 208 -11.57 14.84 4.60
CA ALA A 208 -12.23 14.67 5.89
C ALA A 208 -11.75 15.67 6.96
N MET A 209 -10.56 16.25 6.79
CA MET A 209 -9.96 17.18 7.77
C MET A 209 -10.85 18.40 8.03
N ASN A 210 -11.51 18.95 6.99
CA ASN A 210 -12.40 20.10 7.17
C ASN A 210 -13.54 19.75 8.14
N LYS A 211 -14.22 18.63 7.92
CA LYS A 211 -15.28 18.13 8.81
C LYS A 211 -14.74 17.88 10.22
N TYR A 212 -13.57 17.25 10.32
CA TYR A 212 -12.91 17.00 11.60
C TYR A 212 -12.58 18.30 12.36
N MET A 213 -12.16 19.36 11.68
CA MET A 213 -11.88 20.65 12.31
C MET A 213 -13.16 21.36 12.78
N ASP A 214 -14.26 21.18 12.06
CA ASP A 214 -15.54 21.81 12.38
C ASP A 214 -16.25 21.13 13.57
N ASN A 215 -16.30 19.81 13.61
CA ASN A 215 -17.11 19.07 14.58
C ASN A 215 -16.43 17.86 15.24
N ARG A 216 -15.12 17.68 15.03
CA ARG A 216 -14.35 16.51 15.50
C ARG A 216 -14.90 15.17 14.99
N GLY A 217 -15.66 15.20 13.90
CA GLY A 217 -16.20 14.01 13.26
C GLY A 217 -15.23 13.39 12.26
N TRP A 218 -15.39 12.09 12.03
CA TRP A 218 -14.69 11.35 11.01
C TRP A 218 -15.54 11.20 9.73
N THR A 219 -14.90 10.76 8.65
CA THR A 219 -15.57 10.36 7.41
C THR A 219 -15.07 8.98 6.97
N ALA A 220 -16.01 8.10 6.62
CA ALA A 220 -15.67 6.79 6.09
C ALA A 220 -15.75 6.79 4.55
N TYR A 221 -14.83 6.08 3.94
CA TYR A 221 -14.67 5.94 2.50
C TYR A 221 -14.50 4.47 2.13
N ARG A 222 -14.73 4.13 0.86
CA ARG A 222 -14.32 2.86 0.25
C ARG A 222 -13.15 3.14 -0.70
N SER A 223 -12.10 2.32 -0.62
CA SER A 223 -10.98 2.43 -1.55
C SER A 223 -11.44 2.04 -2.96
N MET A 224 -10.93 2.75 -3.96
CA MET A 224 -11.09 2.40 -5.37
C MET A 224 -9.97 1.49 -5.88
N HIS A 225 -8.86 1.42 -5.15
CA HIS A 225 -7.63 0.76 -5.60
C HIS A 225 -7.30 -0.52 -4.83
N CYS A 226 -7.98 -0.78 -3.71
CA CYS A 226 -7.93 -2.09 -3.06
C CYS A 226 -9.35 -2.66 -2.81
N SER A 227 -9.48 -3.99 -2.90
CA SER A 227 -10.70 -4.77 -2.60
C SER A 227 -10.41 -6.14 -2.01
#